data_AF-A0A1W9ID28-F1
#
_entry.id   AF-A0A1W9ID28-F1
#
_cell.length_a   1.000
_cell.length_b   1.000
_cell.length_c   1.000
_cell.angle_alpha   90.00
_cell.angle_beta   90.00
_cell.angle_gamma   90.00
#
_symmetry.space_group_name_H-M   'P 1'
#
loop_
_entity.id
_entity.type
_entity.pdbx_description
1 polymer ?
#
loop_
_entity_poly.entity_id
_entity_poly.type
_entity_poly.pdbx_seq_one_letter_code
_entity_poly.pdbx_strand_id
1 'polypeptide(L)'
;MGGIGTMGLAVGFLALAGFAVGTAPSDAQAGPIAEFQGGKAVELSKRFTILDSFNKEAALDNETGLVWEMVPARVMTVWKNAAGICAKKTVGGKGNWRLPSLKELETLADHTIYPPPALISGHPFSNIELHGYWTATEHEEYPFSAWDVNFDYGIIGNDFKVNRNFVWCVHDKE
;
A
#
# COMPACT_ATOMS: atom_id res chain seq x y z
N MET A 1 5.97 -34.90 72.81
CA MET A 1 5.43 -35.41 71.53
C MET A 1 4.27 -34.49 71.17
N GLY A 2 4.48 -33.31 70.60
CA GLY A 2 4.84 -33.03 69.20
C GLY A 2 3.54 -32.95 68.39
N GLY A 3 3.10 -31.86 67.75
CA GLY A 3 3.57 -30.49 67.61
C GLY A 3 2.54 -29.68 66.78
N ILE A 4 2.83 -28.39 66.56
CA ILE A 4 2.36 -27.51 65.45
C ILE A 4 0.85 -27.14 65.45
N GLY A 5 0.37 -25.92 65.27
CA GLY A 5 0.95 -24.62 64.94
C GLY A 5 -0.15 -23.68 64.38
N THR A 6 0.01 -22.39 64.67
CA THR A 6 -0.41 -21.19 63.90
C THR A 6 -1.88 -20.79 63.71
N MET A 7 -2.10 -19.50 64.03
CA MET A 7 -3.25 -18.61 63.78
C MET A 7 -3.64 -18.49 62.29
N GLY A 8 -4.93 -18.22 62.04
CA GLY A 8 -5.45 -17.75 60.76
C GLY A 8 -6.80 -17.03 60.91
N LEU A 9 -6.85 -15.81 60.38
CA LEU A 9 -7.88 -14.76 60.53
C LEU A 9 -9.22 -15.01 59.79
N ALA A 10 -10.28 -14.47 60.40
CA ALA A 10 -11.47 -13.80 59.87
C ALA A 10 -12.11 -14.24 58.53
N VAL A 11 -13.30 -14.86 58.66
CA VAL A 11 -14.38 -14.99 57.67
C VAL A 11 -15.53 -14.09 58.17
N GLY A 12 -16.34 -13.37 57.42
CA GLY A 12 -16.52 -13.11 55.99
C GLY A 12 -17.75 -12.19 55.89
N PHE A 13 -17.80 -11.30 54.90
CA PHE A 13 -18.99 -10.49 54.62
C PHE A 13 -19.65 -10.96 53.33
N LEU A 14 -20.85 -11.53 53.48
CA LEU A 14 -21.83 -11.68 52.41
C LEU A 14 -22.57 -10.35 52.23
N ALA A 15 -22.72 -9.91 50.98
CA ALA A 15 -23.93 -9.20 50.54
C ALA A 15 -24.12 -9.40 49.03
N LEU A 16 -25.27 -9.98 48.66
CA LEU A 16 -25.78 -10.08 47.30
C LEU A 16 -26.33 -8.73 46.83
N ALA A 17 -26.07 -8.40 45.56
CA ALA A 17 -26.96 -7.57 44.75
C ALA A 17 -26.79 -7.96 43.28
N GLY A 18 -27.83 -8.50 42.66
CA GLY A 18 -27.87 -8.83 41.23
C GLY A 18 -28.30 -7.63 40.39
N PHE A 19 -27.93 -7.61 39.11
CA PHE A 19 -28.58 -6.81 38.08
C PHE A 19 -28.58 -7.52 36.72
N ALA A 20 -29.61 -7.18 35.94
CA ALA A 20 -30.17 -7.84 34.79
C ALA A 20 -29.24 -8.09 33.60
N VAL A 21 -29.50 -9.20 32.88
CA VAL A 21 -29.00 -9.47 31.53
C VAL A 21 -29.84 -8.68 30.53
N GLY A 22 -29.27 -7.59 30.00
CA GLY A 22 -29.76 -6.92 28.80
C GLY A 22 -28.92 -7.35 27.59
N THR A 23 -29.54 -8.00 26.61
CA THR A 23 -28.91 -8.36 25.33
C THR A 23 -28.73 -7.10 24.48
N ALA A 24 -27.48 -6.68 24.26
CA ALA A 24 -27.15 -5.66 23.26
C ALA A 24 -27.02 -6.32 21.87
N PRO A 25 -27.53 -5.72 20.78
CA PRO A 25 -27.19 -6.16 19.44
C PRO A 25 -25.72 -5.81 19.15
N SER A 26 -24.92 -6.81 18.77
CA SER A 26 -23.68 -6.58 18.03
C SER A 26 -24.07 -6.11 16.64
N ASP A 27 -23.69 -4.88 16.30
CA ASP A 27 -23.12 -4.51 15.00
C ASP A 27 -22.91 -2.99 14.97
N ALA A 28 -21.72 -2.57 15.36
CA ALA A 28 -21.20 -1.23 15.07
C ALA A 28 -19.67 -1.31 15.00
N GLN A 29 -19.14 -1.66 13.83
CA GLN A 29 -17.73 -1.48 13.52
C GLN A 29 -17.48 0.04 13.41
N ALA A 30 -16.82 0.62 14.42
CA ALA A 30 -16.45 2.02 14.42
C ALA A 30 -15.47 2.32 13.27
N GLY A 31 -15.89 3.17 12.32
CA GLY A 31 -15.00 3.81 11.36
C GLY A 31 -14.12 4.87 12.05
N PRO A 32 -13.04 5.34 11.39
CA PRO A 32 -12.10 6.27 12.01
C PRO A 32 -12.77 7.61 12.31
N ILE A 33 -12.53 8.07 13.54
CA ILE A 33 -12.93 9.34 14.12
C ILE A 33 -12.50 10.53 13.24
N ALA A 34 -13.47 11.29 12.75
CA ALA A 34 -13.25 12.55 12.06
C ALA A 34 -12.81 13.63 13.06
N GLU A 35 -11.71 14.33 12.77
CA GLU A 35 -11.22 15.44 13.56
C GLU A 35 -12.02 16.73 13.23
N PHE A 36 -12.50 17.42 14.27
CA PHE A 36 -13.49 18.50 14.14
C PHE A 36 -12.80 19.86 14.14
N GLN A 37 -12.47 20.39 12.95
CA GLN A 37 -12.19 21.82 12.77
C GLN A 37 -13.12 22.40 11.70
N GLY A 38 -14.10 23.20 12.11
CA GLY A 38 -14.74 24.17 11.23
C GLY A 38 -15.64 23.63 10.11
N GLY A 39 -16.60 22.75 10.41
CA GLY A 39 -17.89 22.70 9.71
C GLY A 39 -17.93 22.31 8.23
N LYS A 40 -16.81 21.92 7.62
CA LYS A 40 -16.80 21.09 6.41
C LYS A 40 -15.89 19.91 6.69
N ALA A 41 -16.44 18.70 6.59
CA ALA A 41 -15.60 17.53 6.38
C ALA A 41 -14.82 17.80 5.08
N VAL A 42 -13.53 18.11 5.21
CA VAL A 42 -12.63 17.87 4.10
C VAL A 42 -12.53 16.35 4.07
N GLU A 43 -13.37 15.72 3.27
CA GLU A 43 -13.10 14.36 2.84
C GLU A 43 -11.70 14.44 2.23
N LEU A 44 -10.69 13.95 2.96
CA LEU A 44 -9.37 13.75 2.39
C LEU A 44 -9.61 12.85 1.18
N SER A 45 -9.60 13.45 0.00
CA SER A 45 -9.98 12.78 -1.23
C SER A 45 -9.15 11.52 -1.32
N LYS A 46 -9.81 10.36 -1.38
CA LYS A 46 -9.11 9.10 -1.67
C LYS A 46 -8.33 9.29 -2.97
N ARG A 47 -7.00 9.35 -2.87
CA ARG A 47 -6.14 9.49 -4.04
C ARG A 47 -6.40 8.37 -5.04
N PHE A 48 -6.63 7.15 -4.57
CA PHE A 48 -6.85 5.99 -5.43
C PHE A 48 -8.32 5.53 -5.45
N THR A 49 -8.81 5.22 -6.65
CA THR A 49 -10.11 4.59 -6.89
C THR A 49 -9.93 3.25 -7.59
N ILE A 50 -10.30 2.15 -6.92
CA ILE A 50 -10.30 0.81 -7.52
C ILE A 50 -11.38 0.74 -8.62
N LEU A 51 -11.00 0.27 -9.81
CA LEU A 51 -11.86 0.32 -10.99
C LEU A 51 -12.60 -1.01 -11.21
N ASP A 52 -13.93 -0.98 -11.12
CA ASP A 52 -14.79 -2.12 -11.49
C ASP A 52 -14.65 -2.50 -12.98
N SER A 53 -14.40 -1.51 -13.85
CA SER A 53 -14.15 -1.71 -15.29
C SER A 53 -12.86 -2.46 -15.59
N PHE A 54 -11.98 -2.62 -14.60
CA PHE A 54 -10.77 -3.43 -14.62
C PHE A 54 -10.88 -4.63 -13.67
N ASN A 55 -12.09 -5.14 -13.44
CA ASN A 55 -12.36 -6.27 -12.52
C ASN A 55 -11.75 -6.08 -11.12
N LYS A 56 -11.58 -4.83 -10.65
CA LYS A 56 -10.92 -4.48 -9.38
C LYS A 56 -9.44 -4.90 -9.28
N GLU A 57 -8.76 -5.04 -10.42
CA GLU A 57 -7.33 -5.36 -10.50
C GLU A 57 -6.45 -4.13 -10.77
N ALA A 58 -7.07 -2.98 -11.05
CA ALA A 58 -6.39 -1.72 -11.30
C ALA A 58 -7.04 -0.57 -10.51
N ALA A 59 -6.25 0.47 -10.25
CA ALA A 59 -6.69 1.65 -9.54
C ALA A 59 -6.34 2.94 -10.30
N LEU A 60 -7.32 3.83 -10.43
CA LEU A 60 -7.12 5.19 -10.91
C LEU A 60 -6.50 6.03 -9.79
N ASP A 61 -5.38 6.68 -10.10
CA ASP A 61 -4.84 7.78 -9.32
C ASP A 61 -5.54 9.08 -9.73
N ASN A 62 -6.37 9.62 -8.84
CA ASN A 62 -7.18 10.81 -9.09
C ASN A 62 -6.36 12.10 -9.19
N GLU A 63 -5.11 12.11 -8.70
CA GLU A 63 -4.22 13.27 -8.80
C GLU A 63 -3.52 13.32 -10.15
N THR A 64 -3.05 12.18 -10.64
CA THR A 64 -2.29 12.09 -11.90
C THR A 64 -3.14 11.74 -13.12
N GLY A 65 -4.33 11.17 -12.90
CA GLY A 65 -5.18 10.63 -13.97
C GLY A 65 -4.69 9.31 -14.54
N LEU A 66 -3.68 8.68 -13.93
CA LEU A 66 -3.08 7.43 -14.39
C LEU A 66 -3.79 6.23 -13.76
N VAL A 67 -3.86 5.12 -14.50
CA VAL A 67 -4.37 3.85 -14.00
C VAL A 67 -3.21 2.90 -13.73
N TRP A 68 -3.08 2.45 -12.50
CA TRP A 68 -2.00 1.57 -12.05
C TRP A 68 -2.51 0.15 -11.88
N GLU A 69 -1.71 -0.82 -12.30
CA GLU A 69 -1.96 -2.20 -11.87
C GLU A 69 -1.75 -2.31 -10.36
N MET A 70 -2.62 -3.06 -9.68
CA MET A 70 -2.54 -3.18 -8.21
C MET A 70 -1.49 -4.18 -7.73
N VAL A 71 -1.03 -5.05 -8.62
CA VAL A 71 -0.05 -6.09 -8.32
C VAL A 71 1.03 -6.08 -9.41
N PRO A 72 2.22 -5.51 -9.14
CA PRO A 72 3.33 -5.49 -10.09
C PRO A 72 3.80 -6.89 -10.49
N ALA A 73 4.54 -6.97 -11.60
CA ALA A 73 5.13 -8.25 -12.01
C ALA A 73 6.20 -8.70 -11.01
N ARG A 74 6.13 -9.94 -10.53
CA ARG A 74 7.12 -10.54 -9.62
C ARG A 74 8.40 -11.05 -10.29
N VAL A 75 8.64 -10.67 -11.54
CA VAL A 75 9.80 -11.13 -12.29
C VAL A 75 10.65 -9.93 -12.65
N MET A 76 11.90 -9.94 -12.16
CA MET A 76 12.87 -8.94 -12.54
C MET A 76 13.36 -9.14 -13.98
N THR A 77 13.64 -8.05 -14.67
CA THR A 77 14.03 -8.05 -16.08
C THR A 77 15.08 -7.00 -16.36
N VAL A 78 15.79 -7.17 -17.47
CA VAL A 78 16.68 -6.12 -18.00
C VAL A 78 15.85 -5.00 -18.61
N TRP A 79 16.37 -3.77 -18.54
CA TRP A 79 15.63 -2.57 -18.92
C TRP A 79 15.04 -2.64 -20.35
N LYS A 80 15.82 -3.16 -21.32
CA LYS A 80 15.38 -3.32 -22.72
C LYS A 80 14.09 -4.13 -22.91
N ASN A 81 13.73 -4.99 -21.94
CA ASN A 81 12.55 -5.84 -22.00
C ASN A 81 11.37 -5.27 -21.20
N ALA A 82 11.61 -4.28 -20.33
CA ALA A 82 10.62 -3.80 -19.35
C ALA A 82 9.36 -3.24 -20.02
N ALA A 83 9.51 -2.35 -21.01
CA ALA A 83 8.40 -1.83 -21.79
C ALA A 83 7.61 -2.92 -22.51
N GLY A 84 8.31 -3.92 -23.06
CA GLY A 84 7.69 -5.06 -23.74
C GLY A 84 6.91 -5.99 -22.81
N ILE A 85 7.25 -6.04 -21.51
CA ILE A 85 6.47 -6.76 -20.50
C ILE A 85 5.14 -6.05 -20.27
N CYS A 86 5.15 -4.73 -20.05
CA CYS A 86 3.92 -3.98 -19.88
C CYS A 86 3.04 -4.05 -21.13
N ALA A 87 3.59 -3.86 -22.32
CA ALA A 87 2.82 -3.90 -23.57
C ALA A 87 2.10 -5.24 -23.82
N LYS A 88 2.56 -6.33 -23.20
CA LYS A 88 1.95 -7.68 -23.31
C LYS A 88 1.01 -8.00 -22.16
N LYS A 89 0.93 -7.17 -21.12
CA LYS A 89 0.05 -7.41 -19.98
C LYS A 89 -1.41 -7.22 -20.38
N THR A 90 -2.26 -8.03 -19.77
CA THR A 90 -3.70 -7.83 -19.71
C THR A 90 -4.08 -7.93 -18.24
N VAL A 91 -4.49 -6.81 -17.65
CA VAL A 91 -4.87 -6.70 -16.24
C VAL A 91 -6.31 -6.21 -16.21
N GLY A 92 -7.18 -6.88 -15.45
CA GLY A 92 -8.59 -6.52 -15.41
C GLY A 92 -9.32 -6.66 -16.75
N GLY A 93 -8.81 -7.48 -17.66
CA GLY A 93 -9.34 -7.61 -19.04
C GLY A 93 -8.97 -6.47 -19.99
N LYS A 94 -8.10 -5.54 -19.57
CA LYS A 94 -7.64 -4.40 -20.38
C LYS A 94 -6.18 -4.57 -20.79
N GLY A 95 -5.88 -4.28 -22.07
CA GLY A 95 -4.52 -4.27 -22.64
C GLY A 95 -3.86 -2.89 -22.57
N ASN A 96 -2.93 -2.57 -23.48
CA ASN A 96 -2.31 -1.24 -23.65
C ASN A 96 -1.59 -0.67 -22.42
N TRP A 97 -1.09 -1.53 -21.55
CA TRP A 97 -0.23 -1.14 -20.45
C TRP A 97 1.16 -0.73 -20.97
N ARG A 98 1.76 0.27 -20.33
CA ARG A 98 3.10 0.77 -20.63
C ARG A 98 3.96 0.85 -19.38
N LEU A 99 5.27 0.95 -19.60
CA LEU A 99 6.20 1.27 -18.53
C LEU A 99 6.03 2.76 -18.18
N PRO A 100 5.93 3.14 -16.90
CA PRO A 100 5.81 4.52 -16.48
C PRO A 100 7.14 5.25 -16.69
N SER A 101 7.09 6.54 -16.96
CA SER A 101 8.25 7.42 -16.85
C SER A 101 8.64 7.62 -15.39
N LEU A 102 9.85 8.12 -15.14
CA LEU A 102 10.32 8.45 -13.79
C LEU A 102 9.34 9.38 -13.05
N LYS A 103 8.92 10.46 -13.73
CA LYS A 103 7.98 11.45 -13.19
C LYS A 103 6.63 10.90 -12.82
N GLU A 104 6.23 9.75 -13.37
CA GLU A 104 4.96 9.11 -13.04
C GLU A 104 5.15 8.14 -11.87
N LEU A 105 6.18 7.31 -11.90
CA LEU A 105 6.41 6.32 -10.85
C LEU A 105 6.82 6.95 -9.51
N GLU A 106 7.60 8.04 -9.54
CA GLU A 106 7.99 8.78 -8.33
C GLU A 106 6.77 9.34 -7.59
N THR A 107 5.65 9.59 -8.29
CA THR A 107 4.44 10.11 -7.63
C THR A 107 3.82 9.13 -6.66
N LEU A 108 4.14 7.84 -6.73
CA LEU A 108 3.63 6.83 -5.80
C LEU A 108 4.42 6.81 -4.48
N ALA A 109 5.63 7.36 -4.47
CA ALA A 109 6.54 7.28 -3.33
C ALA A 109 6.18 8.31 -2.24
N ASP A 110 6.31 7.89 -0.99
CA ASP A 110 6.24 8.76 0.18
C ASP A 110 7.39 8.44 1.14
N HIS A 111 8.40 9.30 1.15
CA HIS A 111 9.64 9.08 1.89
C HIS A 111 9.46 9.27 3.40
N THR A 112 8.27 9.71 3.85
CA THR A 112 7.95 9.86 5.27
C THR A 112 7.39 8.58 5.89
N ILE A 113 7.04 7.59 5.07
CA ILE A 113 6.45 6.33 5.51
C ILE A 113 7.54 5.32 5.87
N TYR A 114 7.51 4.90 7.13
CA TYR A 114 8.35 3.84 7.68
C TYR A 114 7.57 3.06 8.77
N PRO A 115 7.67 1.73 8.85
CA PRO A 115 8.46 0.83 7.99
C PRO A 115 7.97 0.79 6.53
N PRO A 116 8.80 0.30 5.59
CA PRO A 116 8.43 0.16 4.18
C PRO A 116 7.18 -0.72 3.96
N PRO A 117 6.52 -0.62 2.79
CA PRO A 117 6.94 0.16 1.62
C PRO A 117 6.62 1.65 1.75
N ALA A 118 7.55 2.50 1.30
CA ALA A 118 7.45 3.96 1.23
C ALA A 118 6.52 4.40 0.08
N LEU A 119 5.24 3.98 0.17
CA LEU A 119 4.17 4.28 -0.77
C LEU A 119 3.12 5.17 -0.11
N ILE A 120 2.54 6.08 -0.88
CA ILE A 120 1.51 7.00 -0.39
C ILE A 120 0.36 6.29 0.31
N SER A 121 0.02 6.76 1.50
CA SER A 121 -1.01 6.16 2.36
C SER A 121 -2.36 6.02 1.65
N GLY A 122 -3.07 4.92 1.92
CA GLY A 122 -4.36 4.61 1.31
C GLY A 122 -4.26 4.00 -0.10
N HIS A 123 -3.06 3.61 -0.54
CA HIS A 123 -2.89 2.89 -1.79
C HIS A 123 -3.54 1.49 -1.77
N PRO A 124 -4.08 0.99 -2.91
CA PRO A 124 -4.64 -0.35 -3.03
C PRO A 124 -3.60 -1.42 -3.44
N PHE A 125 -2.33 -1.02 -3.56
CA PHE A 125 -1.27 -1.87 -4.10
C PHE A 125 -0.83 -2.97 -3.13
N SER A 126 -0.47 -4.13 -3.67
CA SER A 126 0.02 -5.27 -2.89
C SER A 126 1.14 -6.01 -3.63
N ASN A 127 1.91 -6.82 -2.89
CA ASN A 127 3.11 -7.51 -3.37
C ASN A 127 4.17 -6.56 -3.91
N ILE A 128 4.44 -5.52 -3.12
CA ILE A 128 5.48 -4.55 -3.43
C ILE A 128 6.78 -5.07 -2.87
N GLU A 129 7.67 -5.44 -3.77
CA GLU A 129 9.04 -5.84 -3.46
C GLU A 129 9.89 -4.61 -3.12
N LEU A 130 10.75 -4.73 -2.09
CA LEU A 130 11.63 -3.66 -1.62
C LEU A 130 12.92 -3.61 -2.47
N HIS A 131 12.74 -3.30 -3.76
CA HIS A 131 13.79 -3.24 -4.76
C HIS A 131 13.44 -2.17 -5.80
N GLY A 132 14.38 -1.89 -6.72
CA GLY A 132 14.16 -1.02 -7.86
C GLY A 132 13.06 -1.51 -8.80
N TYR A 133 12.25 -0.56 -9.27
CA TYR A 133 11.28 -0.70 -10.36
C TYR A 133 11.72 0.17 -11.53
N TRP A 134 11.91 -0.45 -12.69
CA TRP A 134 12.33 0.27 -13.89
C TRP A 134 11.32 1.34 -14.29
N THR A 135 11.85 2.48 -14.74
CA THR A 135 11.09 3.50 -15.45
C THR A 135 11.45 3.47 -16.94
N ALA A 136 10.62 4.08 -17.78
CA ALA A 136 10.90 4.30 -19.20
C ALA A 136 11.92 5.42 -19.45
N THR A 137 12.37 6.11 -18.40
CA THR A 137 13.28 7.26 -18.51
C THR A 137 14.73 6.79 -18.47
N GLU A 138 15.46 7.06 -19.56
CA GLU A 138 16.91 6.84 -19.59
C GLU A 138 17.63 7.88 -18.73
N HIS A 139 18.80 7.52 -18.19
CA HIS A 139 19.62 8.49 -17.47
C HIS A 139 20.30 9.44 -18.45
N GLU A 140 20.26 10.73 -18.17
CA GLU A 140 20.66 11.80 -19.08
C GLU A 140 22.16 11.78 -19.36
N GLU A 141 22.97 11.58 -18.31
CA GLU A 141 24.44 11.58 -18.39
C GLU A 141 25.06 10.20 -18.65
N TYR A 142 24.36 9.12 -18.30
CA TYR A 142 24.88 7.75 -18.33
C TYR A 142 24.09 6.89 -19.32
N PRO A 143 24.56 6.72 -20.59
CA PRO A 143 23.79 6.06 -21.64
C PRO A 143 23.52 4.57 -21.39
N PHE A 144 24.33 3.95 -20.51
CA PHE A 144 24.17 2.56 -20.09
C PHE A 144 23.24 2.39 -18.89
N SER A 145 22.68 3.47 -18.35
CA SER A 145 21.82 3.47 -17.17
C SER A 145 20.42 3.98 -17.48
N ALA A 146 19.46 3.57 -16.66
CA ALA A 146 18.10 4.09 -16.65
C ALA A 146 17.67 4.37 -15.21
N TRP A 147 16.68 5.25 -15.06
CA TRP A 147 16.13 5.59 -13.75
C TRP A 147 15.22 4.46 -13.25
N ASP A 148 15.28 4.20 -11.95
CA ASP A 148 14.41 3.30 -11.20
C ASP A 148 13.91 3.97 -9.92
N VAL A 149 12.81 3.47 -9.38
CA VAL A 149 12.27 3.93 -8.08
C VAL A 149 12.23 2.74 -7.15
N ASN A 150 12.78 2.90 -5.94
CA ASN A 150 12.79 1.88 -4.90
C ASN A 150 11.88 2.27 -3.73
N PHE A 151 10.93 1.41 -3.38
CA PHE A 151 9.95 1.63 -2.32
C PHE A 151 10.39 1.14 -0.93
N ASP A 152 11.67 0.78 -0.71
CA ASP A 152 12.24 0.59 0.63
C ASP A 152 12.30 1.92 1.41
N TYR A 153 12.70 2.98 0.71
CA TYR A 153 12.76 4.35 1.27
C TYR A 153 12.15 5.42 0.33
N GLY A 154 11.52 4.99 -0.77
CA GLY A 154 10.96 5.88 -1.79
C GLY A 154 12.01 6.50 -2.71
N ILE A 155 13.24 6.00 -2.68
CA ILE A 155 14.39 6.63 -3.33
C ILE A 155 14.29 6.52 -4.85
N ILE A 156 14.52 7.65 -5.51
CA ILE A 156 14.82 7.72 -6.94
C ILE A 156 16.29 7.35 -7.12
N GLY A 157 16.53 6.27 -7.85
CA GLY A 157 17.85 5.74 -8.14
C GLY A 157 18.06 5.56 -9.65
N ASN A 158 19.24 5.09 -10.00
CA ASN A 158 19.49 4.62 -11.35
C ASN A 158 20.29 3.33 -11.30
N ASP A 159 20.14 2.53 -12.34
CA ASP A 159 20.85 1.27 -12.45
C ASP A 159 21.24 0.99 -13.91
N PHE A 160 22.26 0.15 -14.10
CA PHE A 160 22.72 -0.23 -15.44
C PHE A 160 21.62 -1.02 -16.16
N LYS A 161 21.37 -0.71 -17.45
CA LYS A 161 20.33 -1.34 -18.29
C LYS A 161 20.48 -2.86 -18.42
N VAL A 162 21.66 -3.41 -18.10
CA VAL A 162 21.97 -4.86 -18.08
C VAL A 162 21.60 -5.55 -16.76
N ASN A 163 21.40 -4.79 -15.69
CA ASN A 163 20.93 -5.30 -14.41
C ASN A 163 19.43 -5.58 -14.45
N ARG A 164 18.91 -6.22 -13.40
CA ARG A 164 17.54 -6.71 -13.35
C ARG A 164 16.78 -6.03 -12.24
N ASN A 165 15.71 -5.31 -12.60
CA ASN A 165 14.77 -4.66 -11.69
C ASN A 165 13.33 -5.10 -12.01
N PHE A 166 12.40 -4.84 -11.08
CA PHE A 166 10.99 -5.13 -11.26
C PHE A 166 10.33 -4.17 -12.25
N VAL A 167 9.08 -4.49 -12.61
CA VAL A 167 8.27 -3.70 -13.54
C VAL A 167 6.91 -3.47 -12.93
N TRP A 168 6.53 -2.20 -12.84
CA TRP A 168 5.21 -1.75 -12.46
C TRP A 168 4.59 -1.01 -13.63
N CYS A 169 3.50 -1.53 -14.18
CA CYS A 169 2.90 -1.00 -15.38
C CYS A 169 1.79 0.03 -15.07
N VAL A 170 1.68 1.00 -15.97
CA VAL A 170 0.65 2.04 -15.94
C VAL A 170 -0.16 2.01 -17.23
N HIS A 171 -1.39 2.50 -17.18
CA HIS A 171 -2.30 2.63 -18.31
C HIS A 171 -2.86 4.05 -18.33
N ASP A 172 -2.94 4.64 -19.53
CA ASP A 172 -3.52 5.97 -19.72
C ASP A 172 -5.04 5.92 -19.58
N LYS A 173 -5.66 6.92 -18.96
CA LYS A 173 -7.13 6.95 -18.84
C LYS A 173 -7.78 7.07 -20.22
N GLU A 174 -8.78 6.22 -20.48
CA GLU A 174 -9.65 6.31 -21.67
C GLU A 174 -10.49 7.60 -21.68
#